data_AF-A0A848CT93-F1
#
_entry.id   AF-A0A848CT93-F1
#
_cell.length_a   1.000
_cell.length_b   1.000
_cell.length_c   1.000
_cell.angle_alpha   90.00
_cell.angle_beta   90.00
_cell.angle_gamma   90.00
#
_symmetry.space_group_name_H-M   'P 1'
#
loop_
_entity.id
_entity.type
_entity.pdbx_description
1 polymer ?
#
loop_
_entity_poly.entity_id
_entity_poly.type
_entity_poly.pdbx_seq_one_letter_code
_entity_poly.pdbx_strand_id
1 'polypeptide(L)'
;MKHMEEMISAYIDDELTDAERRLVETHINKCKECKKLVEDLSMMKNQVFTTYQSIEIPDNMEQYFLSSIEQKTQRGKNKIPWPIVIGSVILIILAVLCLSPLATFGVGLISLLFTIMMRLLQVASTFMAVVPSLFIGVIGFAVLLLLISVLSLRRLFLTKAIE
;
A
#
# COMPACT_ATOMS: atom_id res chain seq x y z
N MET A 1 -38.65 -43.62 -23.26
CA MET A 1 -39.77 -43.28 -22.35
C MET A 1 -39.34 -42.83 -20.94
N LYS A 2 -38.07 -42.98 -20.52
CA LYS A 2 -37.58 -42.56 -19.18
C LYS A 2 -37.83 -41.08 -18.82
N HIS A 3 -37.87 -40.20 -19.81
CA HIS A 3 -37.99 -38.76 -19.59
C HIS A 3 -39.35 -38.31 -19.00
N MET A 4 -40.43 -39.10 -19.17
CA MET A 4 -41.75 -38.73 -18.65
C MET A 4 -41.91 -39.08 -17.17
N GLU A 5 -41.31 -40.18 -16.72
CA GLU A 5 -41.34 -40.61 -15.32
C GLU A 5 -40.60 -39.61 -14.43
N GLU A 6 -39.44 -39.12 -14.88
CA GLU A 6 -38.67 -38.07 -14.19
C GLU A 6 -39.46 -36.76 -14.08
N MET A 7 -40.12 -36.34 -15.16
CA MET A 7 -40.97 -35.13 -15.14
C MET A 7 -42.18 -35.29 -14.22
N ILE A 8 -42.76 -36.49 -14.11
CA ILE A 8 -43.85 -36.77 -13.17
C ILE A 8 -43.35 -36.70 -11.72
N SER A 9 -42.15 -37.19 -11.42
CA SER A 9 -41.55 -37.02 -10.08
C SER A 9 -41.36 -35.54 -9.73
N ALA A 10 -40.75 -34.77 -10.63
CA ALA A 10 -40.56 -33.33 -10.44
C ALA A 10 -41.90 -32.57 -10.34
N TYR A 11 -42.95 -33.04 -11.02
CA TYR A 11 -44.31 -32.50 -10.89
C TYR A 11 -44.89 -32.70 -9.49
N ILE A 12 -44.65 -33.86 -8.85
CA ILE A 12 -45.09 -34.15 -7.48
C ILE A 12 -44.37 -33.28 -6.44
N ASP A 13 -43.11 -32.93 -6.70
CA ASP A 13 -42.26 -32.12 -5.83
C ASP A 13 -42.36 -30.61 -6.08
N ASP A 14 -43.19 -30.20 -7.06
CA ASP A 14 -43.38 -28.81 -7.49
C ASP A 14 -42.10 -28.12 -8.03
N GLU A 15 -41.24 -28.89 -8.69
CA GLU A 15 -39.95 -28.44 -9.23
C GLU A 15 -40.00 -28.11 -10.73
N LEU A 16 -41.14 -28.31 -11.39
CA LEU A 16 -41.30 -28.02 -12.82
C LEU A 16 -41.53 -26.54 -13.10
N THR A 17 -41.01 -26.05 -14.22
CA THR A 17 -41.43 -24.75 -14.76
C THR A 17 -42.89 -24.79 -15.23
N ASP A 18 -43.54 -23.63 -15.34
CA ASP A 18 -44.93 -23.52 -15.82
C ASP A 18 -45.16 -24.20 -17.19
N ALA A 19 -44.16 -24.14 -18.08
CA ALA A 19 -44.25 -24.73 -19.41
C ALA A 19 -44.21 -26.27 -19.35
N GLU A 20 -43.30 -26.83 -18.54
CA GLU A 20 -43.17 -28.27 -18.34
C GLU A 20 -44.37 -28.85 -17.60
N ARG A 21 -44.86 -28.14 -16.59
CA ARG A 21 -46.07 -28.50 -15.84
C ARG A 21 -47.27 -28.67 -16.76
N ARG A 22 -47.52 -27.73 -17.67
CA ARG A 22 -48.61 -27.82 -18.67
C ARG A 22 -48.45 -29.02 -19.62
N LEU A 23 -47.22 -29.35 -20.02
CA LEU A 23 -46.93 -30.52 -20.86
C LEU A 23 -47.27 -31.82 -20.13
N VAL A 24 -46.85 -31.94 -18.86
CA VAL A 24 -47.12 -33.09 -18.01
C VAL A 24 -48.62 -33.25 -17.74
N GLU A 25 -49.32 -32.17 -17.38
CA GLU A 25 -50.77 -32.17 -17.17
C GLU A 25 -51.54 -32.60 -18.44
N THR A 26 -51.12 -32.10 -19.61
CA THR A 26 -51.70 -32.50 -20.89
C THR A 26 -51.49 -33.99 -21.17
N HIS A 27 -50.33 -34.53 -20.80
CA HIS A 27 -50.00 -35.94 -20.97
C HIS A 27 -50.81 -36.84 -20.03
N ILE A 28 -50.89 -36.50 -18.73
CA ILE A 28 -51.64 -37.24 -17.71
C ILE A 28 -53.13 -37.33 -18.07
N ASN A 29 -53.70 -36.28 -18.66
CA ASN A 29 -55.09 -36.28 -19.10
C ASN A 29 -55.38 -37.28 -20.25
N LYS A 30 -54.35 -37.67 -21.01
CA LYS A 30 -54.49 -38.58 -22.17
C LYS A 30 -53.96 -39.98 -21.89
N CYS A 31 -53.03 -40.14 -20.95
CA CYS A 31 -52.34 -41.39 -20.65
C CYS A 31 -52.76 -41.97 -19.30
N LYS A 32 -53.51 -43.08 -19.31
CA LYS A 32 -53.97 -43.76 -18.09
C LYS A 32 -52.81 -44.30 -17.24
N GLU A 33 -51.75 -44.81 -17.87
CA GLU A 33 -50.57 -45.33 -17.16
C GLU A 33 -49.85 -44.23 -16.37
N CYS A 34 -49.63 -43.07 -16.99
CA CYS A 34 -49.00 -41.94 -16.31
C CYS A 34 -49.90 -41.33 -15.23
N LYS A 35 -51.22 -41.35 -15.42
CA LYS A 35 -52.16 -40.96 -14.35
C LYS A 35 -52.05 -41.89 -13.14
N LYS A 36 -51.99 -43.19 -13.37
CA LYS A 36 -51.78 -44.17 -12.30
C LYS A 36 -50.44 -43.95 -11.59
N LEU A 37 -49.38 -43.68 -12.34
CA LEU A 37 -48.06 -43.38 -11.78
C LEU A 37 -48.09 -42.15 -10.85
N VAL A 38 -48.80 -41.08 -11.22
CA VAL A 38 -49.00 -39.89 -10.38
C VAL A 38 -49.74 -40.23 -9.10
N GLU A 39 -50.80 -41.05 -9.18
CA GLU A 39 -51.58 -41.51 -8.02
C GLU A 39 -50.70 -42.34 -7.07
N ASP A 40 -49.93 -43.29 -7.61
CA ASP A 40 -49.03 -44.16 -6.84
C ASP A 40 -47.94 -43.35 -6.11
N LEU A 41 -47.29 -42.41 -6.80
CA LEU A 41 -46.26 -41.54 -6.21
C LEU A 41 -46.83 -40.58 -5.17
N SER A 42 -48.02 -40.01 -5.43
CA SER A 42 -48.72 -39.14 -4.47
C SER A 42 -49.10 -39.89 -3.20
N MET A 43 -49.55 -41.14 -3.34
CA MET A 43 -49.87 -42.01 -2.21
C MET A 43 -48.63 -42.29 -1.37
N MET A 44 -47.49 -42.61 -2.01
CA MET A 44 -46.23 -42.82 -1.31
C MET A 44 -45.78 -41.57 -0.55
N LYS A 45 -45.82 -40.38 -1.19
CA LYS A 45 -45.51 -39.10 -0.55
C LYS A 45 -46.36 -38.86 0.69
N ASN A 46 -47.66 -39.11 0.60
CA ASN A 46 -48.58 -38.97 1.73
C ASN A 46 -48.27 -39.96 2.86
N GLN A 47 -47.95 -41.22 2.54
CA GLN A 47 -47.58 -42.21 3.55
C GLN A 47 -46.30 -41.84 4.30
N VAL A 48 -45.30 -41.32 3.59
CA VAL A 48 -44.08 -40.80 4.22
C VAL A 48 -44.45 -39.62 5.11
N PHE A 49 -45.20 -38.64 4.60
CA PHE A 49 -45.57 -37.46 5.37
C PHE A 49 -46.32 -37.82 6.67
N THR A 50 -47.31 -38.72 6.61
CA THR A 50 -48.06 -39.13 7.79
C THR A 50 -47.21 -39.90 8.80
N THR A 51 -46.25 -40.70 8.34
CA THR A 51 -45.31 -41.44 9.20
C THR A 51 -44.35 -40.49 9.92
N TYR A 52 -43.86 -39.45 9.24
CA TYR A 52 -42.91 -38.51 9.82
C TYR A 52 -43.57 -37.41 10.67
N GLN A 53 -44.87 -37.14 10.47
CA GLN A 53 -45.61 -36.18 11.28
C GLN A 53 -45.71 -36.58 12.76
N SER A 54 -45.58 -37.88 13.08
CA SER A 54 -45.55 -38.36 14.47
C SER A 54 -44.20 -38.22 15.16
N ILE A 55 -43.18 -37.68 14.49
CA ILE A 55 -41.88 -37.42 15.09
C ILE A 55 -41.96 -36.08 15.82
N GLU A 56 -42.01 -36.12 17.14
CA GLU A 56 -41.89 -34.93 17.97
C GLU A 56 -40.49 -34.30 17.78
N ILE A 57 -40.48 -33.01 17.48
CA ILE A 57 -39.24 -32.23 17.40
C ILE A 57 -38.70 -32.09 18.83
N PRO A 58 -37.42 -32.42 19.09
CA PRO A 58 -36.84 -32.25 20.42
C PRO A 58 -36.96 -30.80 20.92
N ASP A 59 -37.42 -30.62 22.17
CA ASP A 59 -37.72 -29.31 22.78
C ASP A 59 -36.57 -28.30 22.76
N ASN A 60 -35.33 -28.77 22.59
CA ASN A 60 -34.11 -27.96 22.59
C ASN A 60 -33.57 -27.62 21.18
N MET A 61 -34.20 -28.08 20.10
CA MET A 61 -33.75 -27.83 18.73
C MET A 61 -33.86 -26.34 18.37
N GLU A 62 -34.95 -25.68 18.76
CA GLU A 62 -35.15 -24.25 18.50
C GLU A 62 -34.03 -23.41 19.13
N GLN A 63 -33.68 -23.70 20.38
CA GLN A 63 -32.61 -23.01 21.12
C GLN A 63 -31.24 -23.25 20.49
N TYR A 64 -30.98 -24.46 19.99
CA TYR A 64 -29.75 -24.80 19.26
C TYR A 64 -29.62 -24.02 17.93
N PHE A 65 -30.72 -23.85 17.20
CA PHE A 65 -30.73 -23.04 15.98
C PHE A 65 -30.53 -21.55 16.27
N LEU A 66 -31.25 -21.00 17.26
CA LEU A 66 -31.16 -19.59 17.62
C LEU A 66 -29.75 -19.20 18.10
N SER A 67 -29.12 -20.03 18.93
CA SER A 67 -27.75 -19.81 19.40
C SER A 67 -26.72 -19.84 18.25
N SER A 68 -26.92 -20.71 17.25
CA SER A 68 -26.06 -20.80 16.07
C SER A 68 -26.16 -19.57 15.15
N ILE A 69 -27.32 -18.92 15.09
CA ILE A 69 -27.52 -17.67 14.34
C ILE A 69 -26.93 -16.47 15.09
N GLU A 70 -27.14 -16.42 16.42
CA GLU A 70 -26.61 -15.35 17.25
C GLU A 70 -25.07 -15.31 17.23
N GLN A 71 -24.42 -16.47 17.27
CA GLN A 71 -22.96 -16.57 17.25
C GLN A 71 -22.32 -15.98 15.98
N LYS A 72 -22.98 -16.11 14.82
CA LYS A 72 -22.51 -15.47 13.57
C LYS A 72 -22.64 -13.95 13.59
N THR A 73 -23.65 -13.42 14.30
CA THR A 73 -23.89 -11.98 14.41
C THR A 73 -22.95 -11.30 15.41
N GLN A 74 -22.53 -12.02 16.45
CA GLN A 74 -21.62 -11.48 17.47
C GLN A 74 -20.15 -11.47 17.05
N ARG A 75 -19.72 -12.40 16.17
CA ARG A 75 -18.32 -12.52 15.71
C ARG A 75 -17.81 -11.31 14.91
N GLY A 76 -18.68 -10.40 14.49
CA GLY A 76 -18.35 -9.15 13.80
C GLY A 76 -18.28 -7.89 14.68
N LYS A 77 -18.50 -7.99 16.00
CA LYS A 77 -18.59 -6.83 16.91
C LYS A 77 -17.33 -6.58 17.75
N ASN A 78 -16.13 -6.79 17.20
CA ASN A 78 -14.95 -6.13 17.78
C ASN A 78 -14.95 -4.66 17.36
N LYS A 79 -15.82 -3.88 18.01
CA LYS A 79 -15.83 -2.43 17.87
C LYS A 79 -14.59 -1.90 18.57
N ILE A 80 -13.56 -1.59 17.79
CA ILE A 80 -12.42 -0.81 18.29
C ILE A 80 -13.03 0.48 18.89
N PRO A 81 -12.76 0.80 20.15
CA PRO A 81 -13.34 1.98 20.77
C PRO A 81 -12.82 3.21 20.02
N TRP A 82 -13.76 3.98 19.47
CA TRP A 82 -13.51 5.22 18.73
C TRP A 82 -12.50 6.17 19.39
N PRO A 83 -12.44 6.35 20.74
CA PRO A 83 -11.41 7.21 21.34
C PRO A 83 -9.97 6.72 21.12
N ILE A 84 -9.72 5.41 20.99
CA ILE A 84 -8.37 4.88 20.71
C ILE A 84 -7.94 5.24 19.29
N VAL A 85 -8.87 5.14 18.32
CA VAL A 85 -8.61 5.52 16.94
C VAL A 85 -8.32 7.01 16.84
N ILE A 86 -9.15 7.85 17.46
CA ILE A 86 -8.98 9.31 17.46
C ILE A 86 -7.65 9.70 18.13
N GLY A 87 -7.32 9.09 19.29
CA GLY A 87 -6.05 9.34 19.98
C GLY A 87 -4.83 8.98 19.15
N SER A 88 -4.86 7.85 18.44
CA SER A 88 -3.76 7.41 17.56
C SER A 88 -3.51 8.38 16.40
N VAL A 89 -4.58 8.91 15.78
CA VAL A 89 -4.48 9.86 14.67
C VAL A 89 -3.90 11.20 15.14
N ILE A 90 -4.36 11.70 16.28
CA ILE A 90 -3.86 12.97 16.86
C ILE A 90 -2.36 12.86 17.20
N LEU A 91 -1.93 11.72 17.74
CA LEU A 91 -0.52 11.48 18.08
C LEU A 91 0.38 11.45 16.84
N ILE A 92 -0.08 10.83 15.76
CA ILE A 92 0.64 10.83 14.47
C ILE A 92 0.76 12.24 13.91
N ILE A 93 -0.33 13.02 13.93
CA ILE A 93 -0.32 14.41 13.45
C ILE A 93 0.66 15.26 14.25
N LEU A 94 0.65 15.14 15.59
CA LEU A 94 1.59 15.85 16.47
C LEU A 94 3.04 15.46 16.21
N ALA A 95 3.32 14.17 16.00
CA ALA A 95 4.67 13.69 15.70
C ALA A 95 5.19 14.27 14.38
N VAL A 96 4.38 14.28 13.32
CA VAL A 96 4.76 14.85 12.01
C VAL A 96 5.03 16.34 12.14
N LEU A 97 4.18 17.07 12.87
CA LEU A 97 4.29 18.52 13.06
C LEU A 97 5.50 18.91 13.94
N CYS A 98 5.96 18.01 14.81
CA CYS A 98 7.13 18.20 15.66
C CYS A 98 8.45 17.80 14.97
N LEU A 99 8.39 16.82 14.05
CA LEU A 99 9.56 16.39 13.27
C LEU A 99 9.86 17.33 12.10
N SER A 100 8.84 17.95 11.49
CA SER A 100 9.01 18.88 10.37
C SER A 100 9.92 20.09 10.66
N PRO A 101 9.81 20.81 11.80
CA PRO A 101 10.64 21.97 12.10
C PRO A 101 12.10 21.56 12.33
N LEU A 102 12.33 20.42 12.98
CA LEU A 102 13.66 19.89 13.27
C LEU A 102 14.40 19.49 11.98
N ALA A 103 13.69 18.85 11.05
CA ALA A 103 14.23 18.53 9.73
C ALA A 103 14.53 19.81 8.92
N THR A 104 13.62 20.78 8.90
CA THR A 104 13.84 22.05 8.19
C THR A 104 15.00 22.86 8.77
N PHE A 105 15.20 22.80 10.09
CA PHE A 105 16.29 23.48 10.78
C PHE A 105 17.65 22.87 10.41
N GLY A 106 17.75 21.54 10.36
CA GLY A 106 18.98 20.84 9.94
C GLY A 106 19.37 21.17 8.49
N VAL A 107 18.41 21.17 7.57
CA VAL A 107 18.66 21.53 6.15
C VAL A 107 19.14 22.98 6.02
N GLY A 108 18.57 23.91 6.81
CA GLY A 108 19.01 25.30 6.84
C GLY A 108 20.46 25.48 7.27
N LEU A 109 20.89 24.78 8.33
CA LEU A 109 22.28 24.82 8.80
C LEU A 109 23.26 24.28 7.76
N ILE A 110 22.94 23.16 7.12
CA ILE A 110 23.77 22.56 6.08
C ILE A 110 23.90 23.50 4.88
N SER A 111 22.79 24.11 4.44
CA SER A 111 22.79 25.07 3.32
C SER A 111 23.62 26.33 3.64
N LEU A 112 23.57 26.81 4.89
CA LEU A 112 24.33 27.97 5.33
C LEU A 112 25.85 27.68 5.35
N LEU A 113 26.23 26.52 5.92
CA LEU A 113 27.63 26.07 5.91
C LEU A 113 28.17 25.88 4.48
N PHE A 114 27.37 25.27 3.60
CA PHE A 114 27.76 25.09 2.20
C PHE A 114 27.95 26.42 1.48
N THR A 115 27.05 27.40 1.71
CA THR A 115 27.17 28.74 1.13
C THR A 115 28.43 29.44 1.62
N ILE A 116 28.71 29.41 2.92
CA ILE A 116 29.92 30.01 3.51
C ILE A 116 31.17 29.35 2.94
N MET A 117 31.20 28.01 2.86
CA MET A 117 32.31 27.26 2.29
C MET A 117 32.57 27.65 0.82
N MET A 118 31.52 27.72 0.00
CA MET A 118 31.63 28.13 -1.40
C MET A 118 32.12 29.57 -1.56
N ARG A 119 31.67 30.49 -0.71
CA ARG A 119 32.14 31.89 -0.71
C ARG A 119 33.60 32.00 -0.30
N LEU A 120 34.03 31.24 0.71
CA LEU A 120 35.43 31.17 1.11
C LEU A 120 36.31 30.60 0.00
N LEU A 121 35.85 29.56 -0.69
CA LEU A 121 36.57 28.95 -1.81
C LEU A 121 36.67 29.93 -3.00
N GLN A 122 35.61 30.67 -3.29
CA GLN A 122 35.61 31.72 -4.32
C GLN A 122 36.60 32.83 -3.96
N VAL A 123 36.61 33.29 -2.72
CA VAL A 123 37.56 34.30 -2.23
C VAL A 123 39.00 33.76 -2.32
N ALA A 124 39.26 32.53 -1.85
CA ALA A 124 40.57 31.89 -1.97
C ALA A 124 41.04 31.76 -3.43
N SER A 125 40.13 31.42 -4.34
CA SER A 125 40.42 31.38 -5.78
C SER A 125 40.74 32.77 -6.34
N THR A 126 40.05 33.83 -5.92
CA THR A 126 40.39 35.20 -6.32
C THR A 126 41.71 35.67 -5.74
N PHE A 127 42.05 35.26 -4.51
CA PHE A 127 43.36 35.51 -3.92
C PHE A 127 44.46 34.86 -4.76
N MET A 128 44.30 33.60 -5.16
CA MET A 128 45.23 32.93 -6.07
C MET A 128 45.43 33.66 -7.41
N ALA A 129 44.43 34.42 -7.89
CA ALA A 129 44.55 35.21 -9.11
C ALA A 129 45.24 36.58 -8.89
N VAL A 130 45.22 37.13 -7.68
CA VAL A 130 45.86 38.43 -7.34
C VAL A 130 47.32 38.25 -6.93
N VAL A 131 47.67 37.15 -6.27
CA VAL A 131 49.01 36.84 -5.77
C VAL A 131 50.10 36.65 -6.86
N PRO A 132 49.84 36.34 -8.16
CA PRO A 132 50.88 36.30 -9.18
C PRO A 132 51.64 37.63 -9.28
N SER A 133 50.94 38.76 -9.11
CA SER A 133 51.55 40.09 -9.13
C SER A 133 52.57 40.31 -7.99
N LEU A 134 52.30 39.77 -6.80
CA LEU A 134 53.20 39.85 -5.65
C LEU A 134 54.44 38.97 -5.86
N PHE A 135 54.25 37.74 -6.36
CA PHE A 135 55.39 36.86 -6.68
C PHE A 135 56.26 37.45 -7.79
N ILE A 136 55.66 38.00 -8.85
CA ILE A 136 56.39 38.70 -9.92
C ILE A 136 57.17 39.89 -9.37
N GLY A 137 56.57 40.69 -8.47
CA GLY A 137 57.23 41.81 -7.82
C GLY A 137 58.43 41.39 -6.96
N VAL A 138 58.27 40.37 -6.11
CA VAL A 138 59.34 39.85 -5.24
C VAL A 138 60.49 39.26 -6.07
N ILE A 139 60.17 38.46 -7.10
CA ILE A 139 61.16 37.86 -7.99
C ILE A 139 61.90 38.96 -8.76
N GLY A 140 61.17 39.93 -9.31
CA GLY A 140 61.76 41.05 -10.04
C GLY A 140 62.71 41.89 -9.18
N PHE A 141 62.31 42.20 -7.94
CA PHE A 141 63.14 42.93 -6.99
C PHE A 141 64.41 42.15 -6.61
N ALA A 142 64.29 40.83 -6.37
CA ALA A 142 65.44 39.98 -6.08
C ALA A 142 66.45 39.95 -7.25
N VAL A 143 65.97 39.83 -8.49
CA VAL A 143 66.83 39.89 -9.69
C VAL A 143 67.53 41.24 -9.81
N LEU A 144 66.82 42.34 -9.53
CA LEU A 144 67.39 43.68 -9.57
C LEU A 144 68.53 43.85 -8.54
N LEU A 145 68.33 43.35 -7.32
CA LEU A 145 69.40 43.34 -6.30
C LEU A 145 70.62 42.52 -6.72
N LEU A 146 70.41 41.35 -7.35
CA LEU A 146 71.50 40.54 -7.87
C LEU A 146 72.26 41.25 -9.00
N LEU A 147 71.56 41.93 -9.90
CA LEU A 147 72.20 42.73 -10.97
C LEU A 147 73.01 43.88 -10.39
N ILE A 148 72.48 44.63 -9.43
CA ILE A 148 73.23 45.70 -8.74
C ILE A 148 74.46 45.13 -8.05
N SER A 149 74.32 44.00 -7.36
CA SER A 149 75.43 43.33 -6.69
C SER A 149 76.54 42.94 -7.70
N VAL A 150 76.17 42.30 -8.81
CA VAL A 150 77.12 41.91 -9.87
C VAL A 150 77.78 43.12 -10.53
N LEU A 151 77.03 44.20 -10.79
CA LEU A 151 77.57 45.44 -11.35
C LEU A 151 78.55 46.12 -10.37
N SER A 152 78.21 46.13 -9.08
CA SER A 152 79.08 46.65 -8.02
C SER A 152 80.39 45.88 -7.95
N LEU A 153 80.33 44.54 -7.95
CA LEU A 153 81.52 43.68 -7.99
C LEU A 153 82.36 43.95 -9.25
N ARG A 154 81.73 44.02 -10.43
CA ARG A 154 82.45 44.32 -11.68
C ARG A 154 83.14 45.68 -11.65
N ARG A 155 82.47 46.72 -11.14
CA ARG A 155 83.09 48.05 -10.98
C ARG A 155 84.30 47.99 -10.06
N LEU A 156 84.20 47.29 -8.92
CA LEU A 156 85.30 47.14 -7.97
C LEU A 156 86.51 46.40 -8.58
N PHE A 157 86.27 45.34 -9.36
CA PHE A 157 87.34 44.62 -10.06
C PHE A 157 88.01 45.48 -11.14
N LEU A 158 87.25 46.30 -11.87
CA LEU A 158 87.79 47.19 -12.89
C LEU A 158 88.61 48.34 -12.28
N THR A 159 88.19 48.92 -11.15
CA THR A 159 88.97 49.97 -10.48
C THR A 159 90.25 49.44 -9.85
N LYS A 160 90.27 48.21 -9.34
CA LYS A 160 91.48 47.55 -8.81
C LYS A 160 92.45 47.06 -9.88
N ALA A 161 92.03 46.97 -11.15
CA ALA A 161 92.88 46.52 -12.24
C ALA A 161 93.61 47.66 -12.98
N ILE A 162 93.32 48.92 -12.63
CA ILE A 162 93.87 50.15 -13.25
C ILE A 162 94.92 50.82 -12.34
N GLU A 163 95.07 50.36 -11.11
CA GLU A 163 96.11 50.77 -10.14
C GLU A 163 97.26 49.75 -10.14
#